data_AF-A0A6B3GD36-F1
#
_entry.id   AF-A0A6B3GD36-F1
#
_cell.length_a   1.000
_cell.length_b   1.000
_cell.length_c   1.000
_cell.angle_alpha   90.00
_cell.angle_beta   90.00
_cell.angle_gamma   90.00
#
_symmetry.space_group_name_H-M   'P 1'
#
loop_
_entity.id
_entity.type
_entity.pdbx_description
1 polymer ?
#
loop_
_entity_poly.entity_id
_entity_poly.type
_entity_poly.pdbx_seq_one_letter_code
_entity_poly.pdbx_strand_id
1 'polypeptide(L)'
;CHTGDIADGTAERRRAQAAPLGTVQATRARVYVTGNHEYYSEAQGWVDLMDELGWEPLRNRHLLLESGGDSLVVAGVDDVTAESSGLAGHRAHLA
;
A
#
# COMPACT_ATOMS: atom_id res chain seq x y z
N CYS A 1 3.98 6.45 -6.28
CA CYS A 1 4.13 5.34 -5.32
C CYS A 1 4.17 5.95 -3.93
N HIS A 2 3.40 5.42 -2.98
CA HIS A 2 3.52 5.72 -1.56
C HIS A 2 4.09 4.48 -0.85
N THR A 3 5.16 4.65 -0.09
CA THR A 3 5.97 3.56 0.48
C THR A 3 5.49 3.12 1.87
N GLY A 4 4.20 3.25 2.16
CA GLY A 4 3.65 2.92 3.48
C GLY A 4 3.90 3.99 4.55
N ASP A 5 3.75 3.58 5.81
CA ASP A 5 3.92 4.39 7.02
C ASP A 5 3.06 5.65 7.07
N ILE A 6 1.81 5.51 6.61
CA ILE A 6 0.76 6.54 6.77
C ILE A 6 0.00 6.34 8.09
N ALA A 7 0.08 5.14 8.65
CA ALA A 7 -0.69 4.76 9.83
C ALA A 7 -0.20 5.43 11.12
N ASP A 8 -1.17 6.02 11.85
CA ASP A 8 -1.03 6.47 13.23
C ASP A 8 -2.24 5.99 14.05
N GLY A 9 -2.44 4.67 14.12
CA GLY A 9 -3.64 4.02 14.64
C GLY A 9 -4.51 3.42 13.53
N THR A 10 -5.73 2.99 13.86
CA THR A 10 -6.65 2.31 12.92
C THR A 10 -7.05 3.21 11.75
N ALA A 11 -7.29 2.63 10.58
CA ALA A 11 -7.70 3.36 9.38
C ALA A 11 -9.01 4.14 9.60
N GLU A 12 -9.98 3.56 10.31
CA GLU A 12 -11.26 4.21 10.62
C GLU A 12 -11.07 5.55 11.36
N ARG A 13 -10.29 5.53 12.46
CA ARG A 13 -9.99 6.74 13.25
C ARG A 13 -9.28 7.84 12.46
N ARG A 14 -8.52 7.46 11.42
CA ARG A 14 -7.69 8.35 10.61
C ARG A 14 -8.29 8.67 9.25
N ARG A 15 -9.46 8.13 8.92
CA ARG A 15 -10.11 8.25 7.62
C ARG A 15 -10.24 9.70 7.15
N ALA A 16 -10.70 10.61 8.01
CA ALA A 16 -10.82 12.02 7.66
C ALA A 16 -9.46 12.69 7.36
N GLN A 17 -8.40 12.25 8.03
CA GLN A 17 -7.03 12.74 7.84
C GLN A 17 -6.39 12.16 6.58
N ALA A 18 -6.71 10.91 6.24
CA ALA A 18 -6.24 10.22 5.05
C ALA A 18 -7.04 10.58 3.78
N ALA A 19 -8.29 11.04 3.90
CA ALA A 19 -9.16 11.36 2.76
C ALA A 19 -8.52 12.23 1.66
N PRO A 20 -7.70 13.26 1.97
CA PRO A 20 -7.00 14.03 0.94
C PRO A 20 -6.08 13.20 0.04
N LEU A 21 -5.56 12.05 0.50
CA LEU A 21 -4.74 11.15 -0.33
C LEU A 21 -5.50 10.65 -1.57
N GLY A 22 -6.83 10.58 -1.53
CA GLY A 22 -7.65 10.21 -2.69
C GLY A 22 -7.66 11.25 -3.81
N THR A 23 -7.24 12.49 -3.51
CA THR A 23 -7.20 13.60 -4.48
C THR A 23 -5.91 13.65 -5.30
N VAL A 24 -4.88 12.88 -4.89
CA VAL A 24 -3.60 12.82 -5.58
C VAL A 24 -3.83 12.42 -7.04
N GLN A 25 -3.24 13.18 -7.97
CA GLN A 25 -3.25 12.90 -9.39
C GLN A 25 -1.91 12.29 -9.79
N ALA A 26 -1.95 11.16 -10.50
CA ALA A 26 -0.76 10.54 -11.05
C ALA A 26 -0.98 10.20 -12.53
N THR A 27 -0.01 10.51 -13.38
CA THR A 27 -0.13 10.30 -14.83
C THR A 27 -0.14 8.81 -15.22
N ARG A 28 0.48 7.94 -14.40
CA ARG A 28 0.70 6.53 -14.73
C ARG A 28 0.02 5.57 -13.78
N ALA A 29 0.31 5.69 -12.48
CA ALA A 29 -0.35 4.88 -11.45
C ALA A 29 -0.23 5.53 -10.07
N ARG A 30 -1.23 5.28 -9.23
CA ARG A 30 -1.20 5.50 -7.79
C ARG A 30 -1.09 4.13 -7.16
N VAL A 31 0.07 3.85 -6.58
CA VAL A 31 0.38 2.55 -5.97
C VAL A 31 0.81 2.74 -4.54
N TYR A 32 0.45 1.80 -3.68
CA TYR A 32 0.67 1.82 -2.26
C TYR A 32 1.26 0.48 -1.79
N VAL A 33 2.18 0.52 -0.85
CA VAL A 33 2.64 -0.65 -0.09
C VAL A 33 2.50 -0.35 1.39
N THR A 34 2.36 -1.38 2.22
CA THR A 34 2.42 -1.24 3.68
C THR A 34 3.85 -0.99 4.12
N GLY A 35 4.04 -0.13 5.12
CA GLY A 35 5.22 -0.05 5.97
C GLY A 35 4.96 -0.70 7.32
N ASN A 36 5.89 -0.58 8.26
CA ASN A 36 5.78 -1.21 9.56
C ASN A 36 4.65 -0.59 10.43
N HIS A 37 4.33 0.69 10.25
CA HIS A 37 3.30 1.36 11.06
C HIS A 37 1.89 0.83 10.80
N GLU A 38 1.63 0.34 9.59
CA GLU A 38 0.37 -0.35 9.28
C GLU A 38 0.22 -1.62 10.11
N TYR A 39 1.30 -2.40 10.27
CA TYR A 39 1.30 -3.64 11.05
C TYR A 39 1.25 -3.43 12.56
N TYR A 40 1.69 -2.28 13.07
CA TYR A 40 1.49 -1.90 14.48
C TYR A 40 0.08 -1.43 14.81
N SER A 41 -0.75 -1.20 13.80
CA SER A 41 -2.11 -0.70 13.97
C SER A 41 -3.13 -1.70 13.45
N GLU A 42 -3.49 -1.60 12.17
CA GLU A 42 -4.51 -2.40 11.50
C GLU A 42 -4.21 -2.45 10.00
N ALA A 43 -3.23 -3.28 9.63
CA ALA A 43 -2.68 -3.26 8.27
C ALA A 43 -3.74 -3.48 7.19
N GLN A 44 -4.66 -4.44 7.38
CA GLN A 44 -5.72 -4.68 6.40
C GLN A 44 -6.66 -3.48 6.27
N GLY A 45 -7.02 -2.81 7.37
CA GLY A 45 -7.86 -1.61 7.33
C GLY A 45 -7.21 -0.48 6.53
N TRP A 46 -5.89 -0.33 6.61
CA TRP A 46 -5.16 0.66 5.81
C TRP A 46 -5.04 0.28 4.34
N VAL A 47 -4.84 -1.00 4.05
CA VAL A 47 -4.87 -1.52 2.67
C VAL A 47 -6.23 -1.25 2.04
N ASP A 48 -7.32 -1.55 2.73
CA ASP A 48 -8.69 -1.34 2.27
C ASP A 48 -9.01 0.15 2.08
N LEU A 49 -8.61 1.00 3.04
CA LEU A 49 -8.83 2.44 2.93
C LEU A 49 -8.06 3.05 1.75
N MET A 50 -6.81 2.65 1.52
CA MET A 50 -6.02 3.15 0.40
C MET A 50 -6.60 2.70 -0.96
N ASP A 51 -7.08 1.46 -1.05
CA ASP A 51 -7.81 0.96 -2.21
C ASP A 51 -9.08 1.78 -2.47
N GLU A 52 -9.86 2.06 -1.42
CA GLU A 52 -11.05 2.91 -1.51
C GLU A 52 -10.74 4.35 -1.98
N LEU A 53 -9.60 4.90 -1.55
CA LEU A 53 -9.10 6.22 -2.01
C LEU A 53 -8.52 6.16 -3.44
N GLY A 54 -8.53 5.00 -4.08
CA GLY A 54 -8.13 4.77 -5.46
C GLY A 54 -6.62 4.61 -5.67
N TRP A 55 -5.91 4.14 -4.63
CA TRP A 55 -4.53 3.67 -4.74
C TRP A 55 -4.52 2.16 -4.91
N GLU A 56 -3.76 1.63 -5.86
CA GLU A 56 -3.58 0.19 -6.04
C GLU A 56 -2.61 -0.37 -4.98
N PRO A 57 -3.05 -1.22 -4.03
CA PRO A 57 -2.15 -1.85 -3.08
C PRO A 57 -1.32 -2.94 -3.77
N LEU A 58 0.00 -2.80 -3.75
CA LEU A 58 0.95 -3.76 -4.32
C LEU A 58 1.48 -4.72 -3.26
N ARG A 59 0.58 -5.50 -2.64
CA ARG A 59 0.97 -6.54 -1.68
C ARG A 59 1.51 -7.77 -2.39
N ASN A 60 2.83 -7.98 -2.33
CA ASN A 60 3.54 -9.11 -2.97
C ASN A 60 3.14 -9.32 -4.43
N ARG A 61 2.93 -8.22 -5.16
CA ARG A 61 2.53 -8.21 -6.56
C ARG A 61 3.20 -7.04 -7.26
N HIS A 62 3.13 -7.04 -8.58
CA HIS A 62 3.68 -5.99 -9.40
C HIS A 62 2.64 -5.46 -10.40
N LEU A 63 2.97 -4.31 -10.96
CA LEU A 63 2.26 -3.66 -12.05
C LEU A 63 3.26 -3.29 -13.15
N LEU A 64 2.88 -3.50 -14.40
CA LEU A 64 3.64 -3.07 -15.56
C LEU A 64 3.15 -1.70 -16.04
N LEU A 65 4.06 -0.75 -16.20
CA LEU A 65 3.81 0.56 -16.79
C LEU A 65 4.47 0.64 -18.15
N GLU A 66 3.66 0.81 -19.19
CA GLU A 66 4.16 0.94 -20.56
C GLU A 66 4.19 2.41 -21.00
N SER A 67 5.23 2.80 -21.74
CA SER A 67 5.43 4.16 -22.20
C SER A 67 6.19 4.20 -23.52
N GLY A 68 5.52 4.52 -24.63
CA GLY A 68 6.22 4.75 -25.90
C GLY A 68 7.09 3.59 -26.37
N GLY A 69 6.72 2.35 -26.04
CA GLY A 69 7.49 1.13 -26.34
C GLY A 69 8.37 0.64 -25.19
N ASP A 70 8.62 1.47 -24.17
CA ASP A 70 9.34 1.07 -22.96
C ASP A 70 8.40 0.47 -21.91
N SER A 71 8.97 -0.34 -21.03
CA SER A 71 8.27 -1.03 -19.95
C SER A 71 8.98 -0.82 -18.61
N LEU A 72 8.21 -0.48 -17.56
CA LEU A 72 8.67 -0.37 -16.18
C LEU A 72 7.84 -1.28 -15.28
N VAL A 73 8.49 -2.21 -14.59
CA VAL A 73 7.84 -3.01 -13.55
C VAL A 73 7.94 -2.27 -12.22
N VAL A 74 6.80 -2.05 -11.57
CA VAL A 74 6.71 -1.56 -10.20
C VAL A 74 6.22 -2.70 -9.33
N ALA A 75 7.11 -3.25 -8.52
CA ALA A 75 6.78 -4.32 -7.58
C ALA A 75 6.65 -3.76 -6.16
N GLY A 76 5.67 -4.28 -5.43
CA GLY A 76 5.52 -4.05 -4.00
C GLY A 76 5.56 -5.37 -3.25
N VAL A 77 6.11 -5.32 -2.05
CA VAL A 77 6.14 -6.41 -1.08
C VAL A 77 5.52 -5.91 0.20
N ASP A 78 4.90 -6.82 0.95
CA ASP A 78 4.53 -6.49 2.33
C ASP A 78 5.80 -6.14 3.13
N ASP A 79 5.67 -5.25 4.11
CA ASP A 79 6.78 -4.92 5.00
C ASP A 79 7.29 -6.17 5.74
N VAL A 80 8.57 -6.21 6.10
CA VAL A 80 9.16 -7.36 6.79
C VAL A 80 8.51 -7.63 8.15
N THR A 81 7.97 -6.59 8.81
CA THR A 81 7.25 -6.73 10.09
C THR A 81 5.90 -7.46 9.94
N ALA A 82 5.39 -7.61 8.72
CA ALA A 82 4.14 -8.30 8.42
C ALA A 82 4.08 -9.70 9.04
N GLU A 83 5.17 -10.46 8.95
CA GLU A 83 5.23 -11.82 9.49
C GLU A 83 5.02 -11.84 11.01
N SER A 84 5.62 -10.87 11.71
CA SER A 84 5.49 -10.74 13.16
C SER A 84 4.10 -10.26 13.62
N SER A 85 3.29 -9.70 12.73
CA SER A 85 1.94 -9.22 13.04
C SER A 85 0.93 -10.36 13.29
N GLY A 86 1.23 -11.57 12.81
CA GLY A 86 0.32 -12.71 12.86
C GLY A 86 -0.90 -12.61 11.92
N LEU A 87 -0.98 -11.57 11.09
CA LEU A 87 -2.09 -11.36 10.18
C LEU A 87 -2.02 -12.35 9.01
N ALA A 88 -3.08 -13.14 8.84
CA ALA A 88 -3.11 -14.23 7.87
C ALA A 88 -2.90 -13.70 6.44
N GLY A 89 -1.92 -14.27 5.72
CA GLY A 89 -1.60 -13.88 4.35
C GLY A 89 -0.76 -12.60 4.23
N HIS A 90 -0.29 -12.01 5.34
CA HIS A 90 0.65 -10.90 5.33
C HIS A 90 2.05 -11.39 5.69
N ARG A 91 2.99 -11.23 4.75
CA ARG A 91 4.41 -11.55 4.91
C ARG A 91 5.14 -11.07 3.66
N ALA A 92 6.42 -10.71 3.78
CA ALA A 92 7.23 -10.42 2.60
C ALA A 92 7.44 -11.69 1.77
N HIS A 93 7.12 -11.66 0.47
CA HIS A 93 7.47 -12.72 -0.48
C HIS A 93 8.77 -12.34 -1.20
N LEU A 94 9.90 -12.75 -0.64
CA LEU A 94 11.24 -12.43 -1.16
C LEU A 94 11.86 -13.57 -2.01
N ALA A 95 11.07 -14.56 -2.40
CA ALA A 95 11.51 -15.77 -3.12
C ALA A 95 11.03 -15.78 -4.57
#